data_AF-A0A914T4F7-F1
#
_entry.id   AF-A0A914T4F7-F1
#
_cell.length_a   1.000
_cell.length_b   1.000
_cell.length_c   1.000
_cell.angle_alpha   90.00
_cell.angle_beta   90.00
_cell.angle_gamma   90.00
#
_symmetry.space_group_name_H-M   'P 1'
#
loop_
_entity.id
_entity.type
_entity.pdbx_description
1 polymer ?
#
loop_
_entity_poly.entity_id
_entity_poly.type
_entity_poly.pdbx_seq_one_letter_code
_entity_poly.pdbx_strand_id
1 'polypeptide(L)'
;QENPFCGWCLKSNTCSRDNECPEDVTLIDGFKQYITYQDSRSCPSILSISPNQQYIAVSRNLTISTQNIASSPSLECVFDIENVQRQRKKAENVTDGTFRCATPTFSSLIEAGILDSQSSSVQAVLSIVDRRATLISTNFTFFDCQQHKTCHECASSQFPCDWCIKNDKCVANSEDVCLGDVMVVSKIKEPASRRGPESCPLFDHRNHSNFYIGLGKNRQISVTAANLDDATMQHFKCNYTYSGGFIKTVNA
;
A
#
# COMPACT_ATOMS: atom_id res chain seq x y z
N GLN A 1 -19.67 26.06 23.92
CA GLN A 1 -20.94 26.77 23.64
C GLN A 1 -21.27 26.51 22.18
N GLU A 2 -22.23 25.61 21.92
CA GLU A 2 -22.59 25.18 20.57
C GLU A 2 -23.53 26.20 19.93
N ASN A 3 -23.21 26.65 18.71
CA ASN A 3 -23.97 27.69 18.02
C ASN A 3 -24.99 27.03 17.09
N PRO A 4 -26.31 27.10 17.37
CA PRO A 4 -27.36 26.32 16.70
C PRO A 4 -27.63 26.71 15.23
N PHE A 5 -26.83 27.62 14.66
CA PHE A 5 -27.03 28.18 13.33
C PHE A 5 -26.00 27.71 12.28
N CYS A 6 -25.04 26.84 12.63
CA CYS A 6 -24.10 26.28 11.64
C CYS A 6 -24.42 24.81 11.36
N GLY A 7 -24.44 24.47 10.08
CA GLY A 7 -24.67 23.13 9.54
C GLY A 7 -23.79 22.93 8.31
N TRP A 8 -23.64 21.68 7.87
CA TRP A 8 -22.78 21.34 6.75
C TRP A 8 -23.54 21.42 5.43
N CYS A 9 -23.05 22.23 4.50
CA CYS A 9 -23.60 22.32 3.15
C CYS A 9 -22.83 21.35 2.23
N LEU A 10 -23.50 20.29 1.75
CA LEU A 10 -22.87 19.23 0.94
C LEU A 10 -22.32 19.75 -0.40
N LYS A 11 -22.99 20.75 -0.99
CA LYS A 11 -22.62 21.30 -2.30
C LYS A 11 -21.31 22.11 -2.26
N SER A 12 -21.15 22.95 -1.24
CA SER A 12 -19.95 23.79 -1.08
C SER A 12 -18.88 23.13 -0.22
N ASN A 13 -19.22 22.04 0.48
CA ASN A 13 -18.36 21.34 1.42
C ASN A 13 -17.81 22.27 2.53
N THR A 14 -18.68 23.15 3.06
CA THR A 14 -18.36 24.15 4.08
C THR A 14 -19.44 24.20 5.17
N CYS A 15 -19.08 24.66 6.38
CA CYS A 15 -20.07 25.00 7.40
C CYS A 15 -20.66 26.38 7.09
N SER A 16 -21.97 26.47 6.92
CA SER A 16 -22.71 27.70 6.63
C SER A 16 -24.04 27.73 7.36
N ARG A 17 -24.82 28.80 7.21
CA ARG A 17 -26.24 28.80 7.57
C ARG A 17 -27.07 28.08 6.50
N ASP A 18 -28.28 27.63 6.87
CA ASP A 18 -29.18 26.90 5.98
C ASP A 18 -29.48 27.71 4.71
N ASN A 19 -29.89 28.96 4.91
CA ASN A 19 -30.21 29.90 3.83
C ASN A 19 -29.02 30.29 2.93
N GLU A 20 -27.79 29.96 3.32
CA GLU A 20 -26.57 30.20 2.55
C GLU A 20 -26.14 28.97 1.75
N CYS A 21 -26.75 27.81 2.00
CA CYS A 21 -26.54 26.60 1.22
C CYS A 21 -27.47 26.64 -0.01
N PRO A 22 -26.95 26.81 -1.24
CA PRO A 22 -27.79 27.05 -2.41
C PRO A 22 -28.61 25.82 -2.74
N GLU A 23 -29.95 25.89 -2.72
CA GLU A 23 -30.83 24.77 -3.10
C GLU A 23 -30.44 24.22 -4.48
N ASP A 24 -30.26 22.90 -4.56
CA ASP A 24 -29.95 22.22 -5.79
C ASP A 24 -31.04 21.20 -6.12
N VAL A 25 -31.88 21.56 -7.10
CA VAL A 25 -32.98 20.75 -7.64
C VAL A 25 -32.49 19.42 -8.23
N THR A 26 -31.17 19.25 -8.40
CA THR A 26 -30.57 17.99 -8.91
C THR A 26 -30.15 17.01 -7.82
N LEU A 27 -30.24 17.38 -6.53
CA LEU A 27 -29.92 16.47 -5.44
C LEU A 27 -30.94 15.35 -5.30
N ILE A 28 -30.40 14.19 -4.99
CA ILE A 28 -31.02 12.87 -5.06
C ILE A 28 -32.23 12.80 -4.11
N ASP A 29 -33.28 12.12 -4.57
CA ASP A 29 -34.49 11.83 -3.80
C ASP A 29 -34.12 11.25 -2.42
N GLY A 30 -34.40 11.98 -1.35
CA GLY A 30 -34.17 11.56 0.04
C GLY A 30 -32.92 12.08 0.76
N PHE A 31 -32.02 12.82 0.11
CA PHE A 31 -30.82 13.39 0.77
C PHE A 31 -31.00 14.88 1.12
N LYS A 32 -30.93 15.22 2.42
CA LYS A 32 -30.90 16.62 2.87
C LYS A 32 -29.60 17.29 2.44
N GLN A 33 -29.70 18.41 1.73
CA GLN A 33 -28.57 19.20 1.25
C GLN A 33 -27.82 19.94 2.37
N TYR A 34 -28.54 20.29 3.44
CA TYR A 34 -28.03 20.96 4.63
C TYR A 34 -28.18 20.05 5.84
N ILE A 35 -27.08 19.80 6.53
CA ILE A 35 -27.01 18.86 7.66
C ILE A 35 -26.80 19.65 8.95
N THR A 36 -27.76 19.61 9.88
CA THR A 36 -27.64 20.26 11.19
C THR A 36 -26.87 19.39 12.18
N TYR A 37 -26.48 19.96 13.32
CA TYR A 37 -25.88 19.19 14.42
C TYR A 37 -26.79 18.05 14.93
N GLN A 38 -28.11 18.23 14.90
CA GLN A 38 -29.06 17.16 15.27
C GLN A 38 -29.11 16.04 14.21
N ASP A 39 -28.82 16.39 12.95
CA ASP A 39 -28.62 15.45 11.86
C ASP A 39 -27.19 14.85 11.85
N SER A 40 -26.33 15.10 12.85
CA SER A 40 -24.97 14.52 12.89
C SER A 40 -24.99 12.98 12.92
N ARG A 41 -26.04 12.36 13.45
CA ARG A 41 -26.29 10.90 13.35
C ARG A 41 -26.65 10.45 11.93
N SER A 42 -27.04 11.39 11.08
CA SER A 42 -27.42 11.23 9.67
C SER A 42 -26.29 11.64 8.71
N CYS A 43 -25.11 12.03 9.20
CA CYS A 43 -23.96 12.32 8.35
C CYS A 43 -23.49 11.05 7.61
N PRO A 44 -23.25 11.13 6.30
CA PRO A 44 -22.52 10.10 5.57
C PRO A 44 -21.19 9.77 6.26
N SER A 45 -20.94 8.48 6.50
CA SER A 45 -19.68 8.03 7.10
C SER A 45 -19.22 6.69 6.51
N ILE A 46 -17.91 6.47 6.53
CA ILE A 46 -17.32 5.19 6.15
C ILE A 46 -17.21 4.33 7.42
N LEU A 47 -17.87 3.18 7.41
CA LEU A 47 -17.80 2.20 8.49
C LEU A 47 -16.58 1.28 8.31
N SER A 48 -16.33 0.82 7.09
CA SER A 48 -15.19 -0.05 6.79
C SER A 48 -14.81 -0.02 5.31
N ILE A 49 -13.52 -0.32 5.05
CA ILE A 49 -12.98 -0.56 3.71
C ILE A 49 -12.15 -1.83 3.78
N SER A 50 -12.46 -2.81 2.93
CA SER A 50 -11.73 -4.07 2.86
C SER A 50 -11.42 -4.47 1.41
N PRO A 51 -10.15 -4.68 1.05
CA PRO A 51 -8.95 -4.34 1.83
C PRO A 51 -8.77 -2.81 1.96
N ASN A 52 -8.10 -2.34 3.01
CA ASN A 52 -7.87 -0.90 3.26
C ASN A 52 -6.59 -0.34 2.58
N GLN A 53 -5.87 -1.19 1.86
CA GLN A 53 -4.67 -0.87 1.09
C GLN A 53 -4.53 -1.85 -0.08
N GLN A 54 -3.86 -1.46 -1.15
CA GLN A 54 -3.77 -2.27 -2.36
C GLN A 54 -2.39 -2.17 -3.04
N TYR A 55 -1.95 -3.28 -3.63
CA TYR A 55 -0.73 -3.28 -4.44
C TYR A 55 -0.93 -2.46 -5.72
N ILE A 56 -0.01 -1.54 -6.00
CA ILE A 56 -0.17 -0.49 -7.02
C ILE A 56 -0.34 -1.00 -8.45
N ALA A 57 0.18 -2.19 -8.77
CA ALA A 57 0.19 -2.74 -10.12
C ALA A 57 -1.01 -3.67 -10.43
N VAL A 58 -1.88 -3.94 -9.45
CA VAL A 58 -2.99 -4.90 -9.63
C VAL A 58 -4.32 -4.26 -9.22
N SER A 59 -5.35 -4.49 -10.04
CA SER A 59 -6.72 -4.12 -9.72
C SER A 59 -7.40 -5.20 -8.89
N ARG A 60 -8.05 -4.81 -7.78
CA ARG A 60 -8.89 -5.68 -6.96
C ARG A 60 -10.17 -4.94 -6.57
N ASN A 61 -11.22 -5.69 -6.24
CA ASN A 61 -12.46 -5.10 -5.74
C ASN A 61 -12.33 -4.79 -4.25
N LEU A 62 -12.53 -3.54 -3.88
CA LEU A 62 -12.77 -3.11 -2.51
C LEU A 62 -14.24 -3.32 -2.16
N THR A 63 -14.51 -3.69 -0.91
CA THR A 63 -15.83 -3.61 -0.31
C THR A 63 -15.83 -2.45 0.67
N ILE A 64 -16.76 -1.52 0.49
CA ILE A 64 -16.86 -0.28 1.26
C ILE A 64 -18.22 -0.28 1.92
N SER A 65 -18.23 -0.29 3.26
CA SER A 65 -19.45 -0.19 4.07
C SER A 65 -19.58 1.24 4.58
N THR A 66 -20.76 1.81 4.45
CA THR A 66 -21.07 3.20 4.78
C THR A 66 -22.36 3.28 5.57
N GLN A 67 -22.52 4.40 6.25
CA GLN A 67 -23.77 4.76 6.91
C GLN A 67 -24.31 6.02 6.26
N ASN A 68 -25.65 6.13 6.19
CA ASN A 68 -26.35 7.29 5.65
C ASN A 68 -25.96 7.59 4.19
N ILE A 69 -25.71 6.55 3.39
CA ILE A 69 -25.52 6.64 1.94
C ILE A 69 -26.49 5.72 1.24
N ALA A 70 -27.49 6.34 0.61
CA ALA A 70 -28.45 5.63 -0.22
C ALA A 70 -27.76 5.03 -1.45
N SER A 71 -28.23 3.84 -1.79
CA SER A 71 -27.88 3.14 -3.02
C SER A 71 -28.29 3.95 -4.25
N SER A 72 -27.37 4.19 -5.18
CA SER A 72 -27.65 4.93 -6.42
C SER A 72 -26.83 4.36 -7.60
N PRO A 73 -27.41 4.24 -8.81
CA PRO A 73 -26.71 3.71 -9.98
C PRO A 73 -25.62 4.65 -10.52
N SER A 74 -25.61 5.91 -10.09
CA SER A 74 -24.60 6.92 -10.44
C SER A 74 -23.48 7.06 -9.41
N LEU A 75 -23.41 6.17 -8.42
CA LEU A 75 -22.31 6.12 -7.47
C LEU A 75 -21.01 5.68 -8.14
N GLU A 76 -19.94 6.41 -7.83
CA GLU A 76 -18.58 6.16 -8.27
C GLU A 76 -17.62 6.23 -7.09
N CYS A 77 -16.61 5.36 -7.09
CA CYS A 77 -15.40 5.53 -6.31
C CYS A 77 -14.39 6.33 -7.13
N VAL A 78 -13.89 7.41 -6.54
CA VAL A 78 -12.87 8.28 -7.14
C VAL A 78 -11.60 8.16 -6.33
N PHE A 79 -10.53 7.73 -6.98
CA PHE A 79 -9.19 7.65 -6.40
C PHE A 79 -8.37 8.79 -6.96
N ASP A 80 -7.85 9.64 -6.07
CA ASP A 80 -7.13 10.86 -6.43
C ASP A 80 -5.76 10.89 -5.77
N ILE A 81 -4.71 10.81 -6.58
CA ILE A 81 -3.34 11.10 -6.14
C ILE A 81 -3.11 12.57 -6.45
N GLU A 82 -2.95 13.37 -5.39
CA GLU A 82 -2.90 14.83 -5.46
C GLU A 82 -1.90 15.31 -6.52
N ASN A 83 -2.35 16.20 -7.42
CA ASN A 83 -1.55 16.77 -8.51
C ASN A 83 -0.94 15.76 -9.51
N VAL A 84 -1.33 14.48 -9.46
CA VAL A 84 -0.77 13.43 -10.32
C VAL A 84 -1.84 12.81 -11.20
N GLN A 85 -2.83 12.14 -10.60
CA GLN A 85 -3.84 11.42 -11.39
C GLN A 85 -5.11 11.17 -10.59
N ARG A 86 -6.25 11.37 -11.26
CA ARG A 86 -7.59 11.06 -10.76
C ARG A 86 -8.23 9.99 -11.60
N GLN A 87 -8.70 8.90 -10.99
CA GLN A 87 -9.42 7.82 -11.66
C GLN A 87 -10.78 7.56 -11.04
N ARG A 88 -11.80 7.36 -11.88
CA ARG A 88 -13.18 7.05 -11.49
C ARG A 88 -13.52 5.60 -11.80
N LYS A 89 -14.22 4.94 -10.89
CA LYS A 89 -14.62 3.54 -10.99
C LYS A 89 -16.08 3.45 -10.54
N LYS A 90 -16.91 2.73 -11.29
CA LYS A 90 -18.32 2.53 -10.92
C LYS A 90 -18.40 1.78 -9.59
N ALA A 91 -19.35 2.19 -8.75
CA ALA A 91 -19.70 1.46 -7.54
C ALA A 91 -20.81 0.45 -7.84
N GLU A 92 -20.56 -0.82 -7.54
CA GLU A 92 -21.52 -1.90 -7.66
C GLU A 92 -22.23 -2.09 -6.31
N ASN A 93 -23.55 -2.03 -6.31
CA ASN A 93 -24.33 -2.27 -5.10
C ASN A 93 -24.21 -3.74 -4.67
N VAL A 94 -23.90 -3.97 -3.38
CA VAL A 94 -23.97 -5.31 -2.78
C VAL A 94 -25.22 -5.42 -1.91
N THR A 95 -25.35 -4.50 -0.96
CA THR A 95 -26.50 -4.35 -0.05
C THR A 95 -26.65 -2.87 0.31
N ASP A 96 -27.72 -2.52 1.01
CA ASP A 96 -27.88 -1.15 1.47
C ASP A 96 -26.69 -0.68 2.31
N GLY A 97 -26.16 0.51 1.99
CA GLY A 97 -24.94 1.05 2.58
C GLY A 97 -23.65 0.26 2.29
N THR A 98 -23.63 -0.73 1.40
CA THR A 98 -22.40 -1.48 1.06
C THR A 98 -22.24 -1.64 -0.45
N PHE A 99 -21.10 -1.19 -0.96
CA PHE A 99 -20.81 -1.25 -2.40
C PHE A 99 -19.39 -1.74 -2.68
N ARG A 100 -19.18 -2.23 -3.89
CA ARG A 100 -17.90 -2.71 -4.40
C ARG A 100 -17.35 -1.79 -5.46
N CYS A 101 -16.05 -1.54 -5.40
CA CYS A 101 -15.35 -0.72 -6.38
C CYS A 101 -14.04 -1.39 -6.77
N ALA A 102 -13.80 -1.53 -8.07
CA ALA A 102 -12.50 -1.94 -8.57
C ALA A 102 -11.47 -0.84 -8.29
N THR A 103 -10.28 -1.18 -7.79
CA THR A 103 -9.17 -0.23 -7.66
C THR A 103 -8.56 0.07 -9.03
N PRO A 104 -8.09 1.30 -9.28
CA PRO A 104 -7.21 1.59 -10.39
C PRO A 104 -5.82 0.97 -10.19
N THR A 105 -5.02 0.95 -11.25
CA THR A 105 -3.58 0.66 -11.22
C THR A 105 -2.80 1.92 -11.55
N PHE A 106 -1.66 2.09 -10.89
CA PHE A 106 -0.79 3.27 -11.08
C PHE A 106 0.68 2.89 -11.37
N SER A 107 0.95 1.63 -11.74
CA SER A 107 2.32 1.16 -12.04
C SER A 107 3.02 1.98 -13.13
N SER A 108 2.29 2.41 -14.16
CA SER A 108 2.83 3.25 -15.23
C SER A 108 3.37 4.59 -14.74
N LEU A 109 2.88 5.11 -13.61
CA LEU A 109 3.38 6.35 -13.01
C LEU A 109 4.74 6.15 -12.32
N ILE A 110 5.01 4.95 -11.81
CA ILE A 110 6.33 4.57 -11.28
C ILE A 110 7.31 4.41 -12.44
N GLU A 111 6.91 3.70 -13.50
CA GLU A 111 7.73 3.50 -14.70
C GLU A 111 8.10 4.82 -15.39
N ALA A 112 7.18 5.79 -15.39
CA ALA A 112 7.42 7.14 -15.90
C ALA A 112 8.23 8.04 -14.95
N GLY A 113 8.57 7.57 -13.75
CA GLY A 113 9.29 8.36 -12.74
C GLY A 113 8.49 9.53 -12.16
N ILE A 114 7.15 9.49 -12.26
CA ILE A 114 6.24 10.53 -11.74
C ILE A 114 6.03 10.36 -10.24
N LEU A 115 5.87 9.12 -9.80
CA LEU A 115 5.82 8.79 -8.37
C LEU A 115 7.23 8.51 -7.86
N ASP A 116 7.50 8.92 -6.63
CA ASP A 116 8.81 8.71 -6.01
C ASP A 116 9.12 7.21 -5.88
N SER A 117 10.07 6.75 -6.69
CA SER A 117 10.58 5.38 -6.66
C SER A 117 11.21 5.00 -5.32
N GLN A 118 11.62 5.96 -4.48
CA GLN A 118 12.17 5.66 -3.16
C GLN A 118 11.07 5.39 -2.11
N SER A 119 9.83 5.80 -2.39
CA SER A 119 8.71 5.53 -1.50
C SER A 119 8.09 4.17 -1.79
N SER A 120 8.04 3.31 -0.78
CA SER A 120 7.33 2.01 -0.86
C SER A 120 5.80 2.14 -0.90
N SER A 121 5.25 3.37 -0.82
CA SER A 121 3.81 3.61 -0.92
C SER A 121 3.45 5.02 -1.35
N VAL A 122 2.22 5.17 -1.85
CA VAL A 122 1.62 6.43 -2.27
C VAL A 122 0.21 6.51 -1.68
N GLN A 123 -0.10 7.67 -1.09
CA GLN A 123 -1.41 7.95 -0.54
C GLN A 123 -2.30 8.59 -1.61
N ALA A 124 -3.51 8.06 -1.74
CA ALA A 124 -4.59 8.62 -2.55
C ALA A 124 -5.76 9.01 -1.65
N VAL A 125 -6.58 9.96 -2.10
CA VAL A 125 -7.89 10.22 -1.53
C VAL A 125 -8.91 9.35 -2.24
N LEU A 126 -9.56 8.45 -1.52
CA LEU A 126 -10.71 7.69 -1.98
C LEU A 126 -11.98 8.46 -1.61
N SER A 127 -12.75 8.87 -2.61
CA SER A 127 -14.02 9.57 -2.44
C SER A 127 -15.18 8.77 -3.01
N ILE A 128 -16.33 8.81 -2.34
CA ILE A 128 -17.60 8.32 -2.90
C ILE A 128 -18.33 9.50 -3.49
N VAL A 129 -18.62 9.41 -4.78
CA VAL A 129 -19.22 10.49 -5.55
C VAL A 129 -20.53 10.00 -6.15
N ASP A 130 -21.60 10.78 -6.00
CA ASP A 130 -22.80 10.60 -6.81
C ASP A 130 -22.87 11.71 -7.86
N ARG A 131 -22.78 11.34 -9.14
CA ARG A 131 -22.65 12.24 -10.30
C ARG A 131 -21.43 13.16 -10.17
N ARG A 132 -21.56 14.28 -9.46
CA ARG A 132 -20.52 15.31 -9.27
C ARG A 132 -20.33 15.72 -7.81
N ALA A 133 -21.20 15.28 -6.91
CA ALA A 133 -21.11 15.62 -5.50
C ALA A 133 -20.29 14.55 -4.77
N THR A 134 -19.19 14.97 -4.14
CA THR A 134 -18.46 14.12 -3.20
C THR A 134 -19.26 14.01 -1.92
N LEU A 135 -19.66 12.78 -1.57
CA LEU A 135 -20.46 12.50 -0.37
C LEU A 135 -19.56 12.33 0.86
N ILE A 136 -18.46 11.60 0.70
CA ILE A 136 -17.49 11.25 1.74
C ILE A 136 -16.13 10.95 1.11
N SER A 137 -15.06 11.11 1.89
CA SER A 137 -13.71 10.75 1.49
C SER A 137 -12.89 10.19 2.64
N THR A 138 -11.84 9.46 2.30
CA THR A 138 -10.81 8.97 3.24
C THR A 138 -9.49 8.74 2.50
N ASN A 139 -8.42 8.56 3.26
CA ASN A 139 -7.14 8.19 2.71
C ASN A 139 -7.12 6.69 2.35
N PHE A 140 -6.51 6.37 1.22
CA PHE A 140 -6.32 5.01 0.74
C PHE A 140 -4.88 4.84 0.27
N THR A 141 -4.24 3.74 0.69
CA THR A 141 -2.82 3.52 0.41
C THR A 141 -2.62 2.54 -0.73
N PHE A 142 -1.83 2.96 -1.73
CA PHE A 142 -1.24 2.08 -2.72
C PHE A 142 0.21 1.78 -2.32
N PHE A 143 0.60 0.52 -2.25
CA PHE A 143 1.97 0.13 -1.92
C PHE A 143 2.68 -0.54 -3.10
N ASP A 144 4.01 -0.46 -3.12
CA ASP A 144 4.85 -1.08 -4.12
C ASP A 144 5.97 -1.92 -3.48
N CYS A 145 5.78 -3.24 -3.48
CA CYS A 145 6.78 -4.18 -2.99
C CYS A 145 8.07 -4.17 -3.82
N GLN A 146 8.03 -3.80 -5.11
CA GLN A 146 9.20 -3.86 -5.99
C GLN A 146 10.29 -2.84 -5.63
N GLN A 147 9.98 -1.87 -4.76
CA GLN A 147 10.97 -0.92 -4.26
C GLN A 147 11.95 -1.54 -3.26
N HIS A 148 11.57 -2.62 -2.57
CA HIS A 148 12.47 -3.32 -1.67
C HIS A 148 13.44 -4.20 -2.47
N LYS A 149 14.74 -3.91 -2.35
CA LYS A 149 15.79 -4.57 -3.14
C LYS A 149 16.49 -5.70 -2.39
N THR A 150 16.26 -5.80 -1.09
CA THR A 150 16.80 -6.87 -0.26
C THR A 150 15.69 -7.62 0.48
N CYS A 151 15.93 -8.89 0.80
CA CYS A 151 15.03 -9.68 1.63
C CYS A 151 14.69 -8.97 2.94
N HIS A 152 15.71 -8.39 3.59
CA HIS A 152 15.52 -7.73 4.87
C HIS A 152 14.60 -6.52 4.77
N GLU A 153 14.77 -5.67 3.76
CA GLU A 153 13.87 -4.53 3.50
C GLU A 153 12.43 -5.00 3.22
N CYS A 154 12.28 -6.01 2.36
CA CYS A 154 10.99 -6.55 1.95
C CYS A 154 10.22 -7.13 3.14
N ALA A 155 10.86 -8.00 3.91
CA ALA A 155 10.25 -8.68 5.05
C ALA A 155 10.05 -7.74 6.26
N SER A 156 10.83 -6.65 6.35
CA SER A 156 10.64 -5.58 7.35
C SER A 156 9.48 -4.64 7.01
N SER A 157 9.01 -4.64 5.76
CA SER A 157 7.95 -3.75 5.28
C SER A 157 6.70 -3.82 6.17
N GLN A 158 6.00 -2.71 6.26
CA GLN A 158 4.67 -2.65 6.88
C GLN A 158 3.56 -3.19 5.96
N PHE A 159 3.89 -3.40 4.68
CA PHE A 159 2.98 -3.89 3.66
C PHE A 159 3.07 -5.43 3.52
N PRO A 160 2.04 -6.10 2.97
CA PRO A 160 1.99 -7.56 2.85
C PRO A 160 2.88 -8.08 1.70
N CYS A 161 4.14 -7.68 1.69
CA CYS A 161 5.17 -8.07 0.73
C CYS A 161 5.93 -9.32 1.20
N ASP A 162 6.15 -10.27 0.30
CA ASP A 162 6.94 -11.46 0.55
C ASP A 162 8.17 -11.48 -0.36
N TRP A 163 9.21 -12.18 0.06
CA TRP A 163 10.46 -12.32 -0.69
C TRP A 163 10.58 -13.73 -1.27
N CYS A 164 10.79 -13.82 -2.57
CA CYS A 164 11.13 -15.07 -3.26
C CYS A 164 12.65 -15.29 -3.20
N ILE A 165 13.12 -16.34 -2.51
CA ILE A 165 14.57 -16.55 -2.25
C ILE A 165 15.35 -16.86 -3.54
N LYS A 166 14.87 -17.74 -4.41
CA LYS A 166 15.53 -18.07 -5.69
C LYS A 166 15.48 -16.91 -6.67
N ASN A 167 14.33 -16.24 -6.74
CA ASN A 167 14.11 -15.19 -7.73
C ASN A 167 14.70 -13.82 -7.31
N ASP A 168 15.19 -13.70 -6.07
CA ASP A 168 15.83 -12.51 -5.52
C ASP A 168 14.95 -11.25 -5.65
N LYS A 169 13.64 -11.40 -5.35
CA LYS A 169 12.63 -10.36 -5.59
C LYS A 169 11.58 -10.27 -4.50
N CYS A 170 11.16 -9.04 -4.22
CA CYS A 170 10.05 -8.71 -3.34
C CYS A 170 8.74 -8.59 -4.14
N VAL A 171 7.67 -9.26 -3.71
CA VAL A 171 6.40 -9.36 -4.43
C VAL A 171 5.19 -9.22 -3.49
N ALA A 172 4.10 -8.66 -4.00
CA ALA A 172 2.85 -8.55 -3.24
C ALA A 172 1.97 -9.80 -3.34
N ASN A 173 2.04 -10.52 -4.47
CA ASN A 173 1.30 -11.76 -4.73
C ASN A 173 2.30 -12.91 -4.91
N SER A 174 2.59 -13.61 -3.83
CA SER A 174 3.67 -14.58 -3.76
C SER A 174 3.25 -15.98 -4.22
N GLU A 175 1.97 -16.32 -4.14
CA GLU A 175 1.43 -17.64 -4.53
C GLU A 175 1.71 -17.95 -6.01
N ASP A 176 1.54 -16.96 -6.89
CA ASP A 176 1.78 -17.13 -8.33
C ASP A 176 3.25 -16.89 -8.71
N VAL A 177 3.90 -15.90 -8.09
CA VAL A 177 5.22 -15.41 -8.54
C VAL A 177 6.38 -16.22 -7.93
N CYS A 178 6.23 -16.66 -6.69
CA CYS A 178 7.22 -17.49 -6.01
C CYS A 178 6.90 -18.99 -6.14
N LEU A 179 6.15 -19.42 -7.18
CA LEU A 179 5.72 -20.82 -7.30
C LEU A 179 6.93 -21.78 -7.34
N GLY A 180 7.00 -22.71 -6.38
CA GLY A 180 8.13 -23.63 -6.22
C GLY A 180 9.40 -22.99 -5.67
N ASP A 181 9.34 -21.72 -5.27
CA ASP A 181 10.39 -21.01 -4.54
C ASP A 181 10.14 -21.09 -3.03
N VAL A 182 11.22 -20.90 -2.28
CA VAL A 182 11.20 -20.76 -0.84
C VAL A 182 10.95 -19.29 -0.51
N MET A 183 9.95 -19.03 0.30
CA MET A 183 9.49 -17.67 0.58
C MET A 183 9.84 -17.23 1.99
N VAL A 184 10.21 -15.96 2.14
CA VAL A 184 10.16 -15.25 3.42
C VAL A 184 8.91 -14.37 3.39
N VAL A 185 7.96 -14.69 4.26
CA VAL A 185 6.63 -14.09 4.31
C VAL A 185 6.65 -12.83 5.15
N SER A 186 5.86 -11.83 4.75
CA SER A 186 5.65 -10.59 5.50
C SER A 186 5.34 -10.85 6.96
N LYS A 187 5.87 -9.98 7.84
CA LYS A 187 5.57 -10.02 9.28
C LYS A 187 4.08 -9.82 9.60
N ILE A 188 3.26 -9.29 8.69
CA ILE A 188 1.82 -9.07 8.96
C ILE A 188 0.92 -10.25 8.55
N LYS A 189 1.44 -11.25 7.83
CA LYS A 189 0.68 -12.44 7.43
C LYS A 189 0.84 -13.52 8.50
N GLU A 190 -0.27 -14.13 8.90
CA GLU A 190 -0.32 -15.21 9.89
C GLU A 190 -1.30 -16.30 9.44
N PRO A 191 -1.01 -17.59 9.67
CA PRO A 191 0.25 -18.17 10.16
C PRO A 191 1.28 -18.42 9.04
N ALA A 192 2.59 -18.27 9.31
CA ALA A 192 3.67 -18.59 8.36
C ALA A 192 4.97 -19.07 9.03
N SER A 193 5.65 -20.08 8.44
CA SER A 193 6.84 -20.71 9.02
C SER A 193 8.16 -19.93 8.84
N ARG A 194 8.29 -19.14 7.78
CA ARG A 194 9.47 -18.27 7.51
C ARG A 194 9.01 -16.83 7.47
N ARG A 195 8.82 -16.25 8.65
CA ARG A 195 8.24 -14.92 8.81
C ARG A 195 9.33 -13.89 9.07
N GLY A 196 9.10 -12.68 8.56
CA GLY A 196 9.85 -11.50 8.97
C GLY A 196 11.32 -11.47 8.54
N PRO A 197 12.00 -10.34 8.81
CA PRO A 197 13.39 -10.12 8.40
C PRO A 197 14.39 -11.08 9.04
N GLU A 198 14.05 -11.69 10.17
CA GLU A 198 14.84 -12.69 10.88
C GLU A 198 14.95 -14.02 10.14
N SER A 199 14.05 -14.29 9.18
CA SER A 199 14.07 -15.48 8.32
C SER A 199 14.87 -15.25 7.02
N CYS A 200 15.41 -14.05 6.81
CA CYS A 200 16.22 -13.75 5.63
C CYS A 200 17.65 -14.32 5.75
N PRO A 201 18.29 -14.65 4.62
CA PRO A 201 19.72 -14.94 4.57
C PRO A 201 20.53 -13.76 5.13
N LEU A 202 21.35 -14.02 6.14
CA LEU A 202 22.16 -12.99 6.80
C LEU A 202 23.48 -13.54 7.33
N PHE A 203 24.49 -12.68 7.40
CA PHE A 203 25.72 -13.01 8.11
C PHE A 203 25.50 -13.00 9.62
N ASP A 204 25.96 -14.03 10.32
CA ASP A 204 25.91 -14.09 11.78
C ASP A 204 27.06 -13.28 12.38
N HIS A 205 26.75 -12.05 12.78
CA HIS A 205 27.74 -11.11 13.30
C HIS A 205 28.13 -11.37 14.76
N ARG A 206 27.51 -12.33 15.47
CA ARG A 206 27.73 -12.55 16.91
C ARG A 206 29.16 -12.97 17.25
N ASN A 207 29.87 -13.58 16.31
CA ASN A 207 31.25 -14.06 16.48
C ASN A 207 32.26 -13.39 15.53
N HIS A 208 31.94 -12.24 14.95
CA HIS A 208 32.83 -11.59 13.98
C HIS A 208 33.91 -10.76 14.68
N SER A 209 35.15 -11.24 14.63
CA SER A 209 36.35 -10.43 14.86
C SER A 209 36.68 -9.60 13.60
N ASN A 210 37.17 -8.36 13.77
CA ASN A 210 37.62 -7.54 12.64
C ASN A 210 38.65 -8.28 11.78
N PHE A 211 38.41 -8.35 10.47
CA PHE A 211 39.31 -8.99 9.52
C PHE A 211 40.33 -7.99 8.98
N TYR A 212 41.60 -8.18 9.35
CA TYR A 212 42.70 -7.38 8.80
C TYR A 212 43.53 -8.25 7.84
N ILE A 213 43.63 -7.82 6.58
CA ILE A 213 44.48 -8.44 5.55
C ILE A 213 45.52 -7.41 5.12
N GLY A 214 46.80 -7.73 5.30
CA GLY A 214 47.89 -6.88 4.81
C GLY A 214 47.92 -6.85 3.27
N LEU A 215 48.34 -5.73 2.69
CA LEU A 215 48.50 -5.60 1.23
C LEU A 215 49.45 -6.68 0.70
N GLY A 216 49.04 -7.36 -0.38
CA GLY A 216 49.81 -8.44 -1.00
C GLY A 216 49.86 -9.75 -0.18
N LYS A 217 49.15 -9.83 0.95
CA LYS A 217 49.04 -11.07 1.73
C LYS A 217 47.75 -11.79 1.41
N ASN A 218 47.85 -13.12 1.26
CA ASN A 218 46.70 -13.99 1.19
C ASN A 218 46.35 -14.43 2.62
N ARG A 219 45.07 -14.32 2.97
CA ARG A 219 44.53 -14.78 4.25
C ARG A 219 43.17 -15.39 4.00
N GLN A 220 42.92 -16.56 4.58
CA GLN A 220 41.60 -17.16 4.60
C GLN A 220 40.74 -16.45 5.66
N ILE A 221 39.53 -16.08 5.27
CA ILE A 221 38.51 -15.52 6.15
C ILE A 221 37.39 -16.54 6.25
N SER A 222 36.91 -16.77 7.46
CA SER A 222 35.73 -17.59 7.71
C SER A 222 34.61 -16.68 8.23
N VAL A 223 33.45 -16.79 7.60
CA VAL A 223 32.22 -16.11 8.00
C VAL A 223 31.15 -17.16 8.27
N THR A 224 30.23 -16.85 9.18
CA THR A 224 29.06 -17.69 9.41
C THR A 224 27.83 -16.99 8.83
N ALA A 225 26.95 -17.74 8.19
CA ALA A 225 25.69 -17.24 7.67
C ALA A 225 24.53 -18.10 8.20
N ALA A 226 23.37 -17.49 8.32
CA ALA A 226 22.14 -18.10 8.80
C ALA A 226 21.03 -18.01 7.74
N ASN A 227 20.01 -18.87 7.87
CA ASN A 227 18.82 -18.93 7.01
C ASN A 227 19.12 -19.08 5.51
N LEU A 228 20.23 -19.76 5.18
CA LEU A 228 20.53 -20.12 3.82
C LEU A 228 19.54 -21.20 3.34
N ASP A 229 19.21 -21.16 2.06
CA ASP A 229 18.44 -22.23 1.44
C ASP A 229 19.37 -23.25 0.78
N ASP A 230 19.47 -24.44 1.37
CA ASP A 230 20.44 -25.45 0.93
C ASP A 230 20.20 -25.94 -0.50
N ALA A 231 18.98 -25.81 -1.03
CA ALA A 231 18.68 -26.24 -2.39
C ALA A 231 19.18 -25.22 -3.44
N THR A 232 19.34 -23.95 -3.07
CA THR A 232 19.56 -22.87 -4.04
C THR A 232 20.84 -22.08 -3.78
N MET A 233 21.32 -22.10 -2.55
CA MET A 233 22.49 -21.37 -2.09
C MET A 233 23.65 -22.34 -1.85
N GLN A 234 24.17 -22.93 -2.92
CA GLN A 234 25.25 -23.93 -2.86
C GLN A 234 26.60 -23.39 -3.36
N HIS A 235 26.60 -22.27 -4.06
CA HIS A 235 27.79 -21.75 -4.75
C HIS A 235 28.06 -20.32 -4.33
N PHE A 236 28.97 -20.15 -3.37
CA PHE A 236 29.31 -18.85 -2.83
C PHE A 236 30.60 -18.30 -3.43
N LYS A 237 30.61 -16.97 -3.60
CA LYS A 237 31.79 -16.20 -3.97
C LYS A 237 31.89 -14.99 -3.07
N CYS A 238 33.10 -14.62 -2.68
CA CYS A 238 33.36 -13.41 -1.92
C CYS A 238 33.77 -12.29 -2.87
N ASN A 239 33.01 -11.20 -2.89
CA ASN A 239 33.32 -9.99 -3.64
C ASN A 239 33.89 -8.92 -2.69
N TYR A 240 35.10 -8.46 -2.98
CA TYR A 240 35.77 -7.38 -2.25
C TYR A 240 35.74 -6.10 -3.09
N THR A 241 35.09 -5.06 -2.59
CA THR A 241 35.01 -3.75 -3.26
C THR A 241 36.05 -2.80 -2.65
N TYR A 242 36.93 -2.25 -3.48
CA TYR A 242 37.99 -1.32 -3.07
C TYR A 242 37.61 0.14 -3.38
N SER A 243 38.26 1.09 -2.70
CA SER A 243 38.15 2.52 -3.00
C SER A 243 38.52 2.79 -4.47
N GLY A 244 37.55 3.23 -5.26
CA GLY A 244 37.68 3.38 -6.72
C GLY A 244 36.76 2.47 -7.54
N GLY A 245 35.94 1.62 -6.91
CA GLY A 245 34.93 0.81 -7.58
C GLY A 245 35.46 -0.51 -8.17
N PHE A 246 36.74 -0.82 -7.99
CA PHE A 246 37.31 -2.11 -8.36
C PHE A 246 36.72 -3.22 -7.48
N ILE A 247 36.24 -4.29 -8.12
CA ILE A 247 35.70 -5.47 -7.44
C ILE A 247 36.62 -6.66 -7.72
N LYS A 248 37.08 -7.33 -6.66
CA LYS A 248 37.79 -8.61 -6.76
C LYS A 248 36.90 -9.74 -6.25
N THR A 249 36.67 -10.74 -7.10
CA THR A 249 35.88 -11.92 -6.76
C THR A 249 36.77 -13.12 -6.51
N VAL A 250 36.51 -13.86 -5.43
CA VAL A 250 37.15 -15.15 -5.15
C VAL A 250 36.08 -16.19 -4.84
N ASN A 251 36.36 -17.46 -5.13
CA ASN A 251 35.48 -18.54 -4.70
C ASN A 251 35.61 -18.72 -3.18
N ALA A 252 34.47 -18.97 -2.52
CA ALA A 252 34.42 -19.32 -1.11
C ALA A 252 34.79 -20.79 -0.88
#